data_AF-A0A661LMF4-F1
#
_entry.id   AF-A0A661LMF4-F1
#
_cell.length_a   1.000
_cell.length_b   1.000
_cell.length_c   1.000
_cell.angle_alpha   90.00
_cell.angle_beta   90.00
_cell.angle_gamma   90.00
#
_symmetry.space_group_name_H-M   'P 1'
#
loop_
_entity.id
_entity.type
_entity.pdbx_description
1 polymer ?
#
loop_
_entity_poly.entity_id
_entity_poly.type
_entity_poly.pdbx_seq_one_letter_code
_entity_poly.pdbx_strand_id
1 'polypeptide(L)'
;EIEIQKKKSLEIDEILEEMERLEEQASKGMTLKEEKEREITQLREEINRWKTIEKQSAKKRKKDVQSVEKRFNVIYKNLVFHKKAIEGYLLLTQDLQLKAEEIIHRLNEDDSSVSIKRKLFTKKGKLNIFEVIFSYSGRLYFKKRDSKKMEIVAIGTKNTQEQDITFIENMS
;
A
#
# COMPACT_ATOMS: atom_id res chain seq x y z
N GLU A 1 14.55 -9.45 81.39
CA GLU A 1 14.72 -8.19 80.62
C GLU A 1 15.70 -8.34 79.45
N ILE A 2 16.91 -8.86 79.67
CA ILE A 2 17.94 -9.06 78.61
C ILE A 2 17.46 -9.96 77.45
N GLU A 3 16.73 -11.04 77.74
CA GLU A 3 16.22 -11.98 76.73
C GLU A 3 15.09 -11.38 75.88
N ILE A 4 14.27 -10.52 76.47
CA ILE A 4 13.20 -9.78 75.77
C ILE A 4 13.80 -8.70 74.86
N GLN A 5 14.88 -8.03 75.29
CA GLN A 5 15.60 -7.07 74.45
C GLN A 5 16.30 -7.76 73.27
N LYS A 6 16.91 -8.93 73.47
CA LYS A 6 17.51 -9.71 72.37
C LYS A 6 16.46 -10.17 71.36
N LYS A 7 15.30 -10.65 71.81
CA LYS A 7 14.22 -11.06 70.92
C LYS A 7 13.68 -9.90 70.08
N LYS A 8 13.51 -8.73 70.70
CA LYS A 8 13.12 -7.49 69.99
C LYS A 8 14.18 -7.02 68.98
N SER A 9 15.47 -7.18 69.30
CA SER A 9 16.55 -6.87 68.35
C SER A 9 16.48 -7.77 67.12
N LEU A 10 16.30 -9.09 67.32
CA LEU A 10 16.17 -10.06 66.23
C LEU A 10 14.94 -9.80 65.34
N GLU A 11 13.80 -9.43 65.94
CA GLU A 11 12.60 -9.05 65.19
C GLU A 11 12.81 -7.74 64.39
N ILE A 12 13.58 -6.78 64.93
CA ILE A 12 13.95 -5.56 64.21
C ILE A 12 14.89 -5.87 63.05
N ASP A 13 15.88 -6.73 63.26
CA ASP A 13 16.84 -7.13 62.23
C ASP A 13 16.14 -7.86 61.07
N GLU A 14 15.17 -8.75 61.35
CA GLU A 14 14.36 -9.42 60.32
C GLU A 14 13.48 -8.44 59.52
N ILE A 15 12.91 -7.43 60.18
CA ILE A 15 12.14 -6.37 59.50
C ILE A 15 13.06 -5.51 58.61
N LEU A 16 14.28 -5.21 59.08
CA LEU A 16 15.25 -4.44 58.31
C LEU A 16 15.74 -5.20 57.06
N GLU A 17 15.99 -6.51 57.17
CA GLU A 17 16.32 -7.36 56.03
C GLU A 17 15.18 -7.41 55.00
N GLU A 18 13.93 -7.50 55.45
CA GLU A 18 12.77 -7.48 54.55
C GLU A 18 12.58 -6.10 53.89
N MET A 19 12.84 -5.00 54.62
CA MET A 19 12.83 -3.65 54.06
C MET A 19 13.91 -3.49 52.98
N GLU A 20 15.14 -3.95 53.24
CA GLU A 20 16.23 -3.91 52.27
C GLU A 20 15.89 -4.71 51.00
N ARG A 21 15.29 -5.90 51.16
CA ARG A 21 14.84 -6.73 50.04
C ARG A 21 13.76 -6.03 49.20
N LEU A 22 12.78 -5.40 49.85
CA LEU A 22 11.71 -4.68 49.18
C LEU A 22 12.22 -3.43 48.45
N GLU A 23 13.17 -2.70 49.05
CA GLU A 23 13.83 -1.56 48.43
C GLU A 23 14.63 -1.99 47.18
N GLU A 24 15.37 -3.08 47.24
CA GLU A 24 16.06 -3.63 46.08
C GLU A 24 15.10 -4.02 44.94
N GLN A 25 13.98 -4.68 45.27
CA GLN A 25 12.98 -5.07 44.28
C GLN A 25 12.30 -3.86 43.65
N ALA A 26 11.97 -2.84 44.45
CA ALA A 26 11.38 -1.60 43.97
C ALA A 26 12.35 -0.85 43.05
N SER A 27 13.62 -0.76 43.43
CA SER A 27 14.69 -0.16 42.62
C SER A 27 14.84 -0.86 41.26
N LYS A 28 14.95 -2.19 41.26
CA LYS A 28 15.01 -3.02 40.03
C LYS A 28 13.77 -2.86 39.15
N GLY A 29 12.59 -2.76 39.77
CA GLY A 29 11.33 -2.53 39.05
C GLY A 29 11.28 -1.14 38.43
N MET A 30 11.81 -0.13 39.11
CA MET A 30 11.84 1.25 38.63
C MET A 30 12.77 1.40 37.42
N THR A 31 13.98 0.83 37.48
CA THR A 31 14.92 0.85 36.34
C THR A 31 14.33 0.16 35.12
N LEU A 32 13.71 -1.02 35.30
CA LEU A 32 13.06 -1.75 34.21
C LEU A 32 11.90 -0.95 33.61
N LYS A 33 11.10 -0.29 34.44
CA LYS A 33 9.99 0.56 33.99
C LYS A 33 10.51 1.74 33.16
N GLU A 34 11.56 2.42 33.61
CA GLU A 34 12.17 3.54 32.87
C GLU A 34 12.76 3.12 31.52
N GLU A 35 13.39 1.94 31.44
CA GLU A 35 13.87 1.38 30.18
C GLU A 35 12.71 1.08 29.22
N LYS A 36 11.63 0.48 29.73
CA LYS A 36 10.45 0.18 28.93
C LYS A 36 9.71 1.44 28.48
N GLU A 37 9.63 2.47 29.31
CA GLU A 37 9.06 3.76 28.92
C GLU A 37 9.90 4.46 27.84
N ARG A 38 11.24 4.36 27.92
CA ARG A 38 12.15 4.84 26.86
C ARG A 38 11.94 4.08 25.56
N GLU A 39 11.85 2.75 25.61
CA GLU A 39 11.60 1.90 24.45
C GLU A 39 10.25 2.24 23.79
N ILE A 40 9.18 2.40 24.60
CA ILE A 40 7.86 2.80 24.11
C ILE A 40 7.91 4.16 23.43
N THR A 41 8.67 5.11 23.99
CA THR A 41 8.80 6.46 23.42
C THR A 41 9.52 6.40 22.06
N GLN A 42 10.63 5.66 21.97
CA GLN A 42 11.36 5.46 20.72
C GLN A 42 10.49 4.78 19.65
N LEU A 43 9.79 3.71 20.00
CA LEU A 43 8.89 3.01 19.08
C LEU A 43 7.75 3.92 18.60
N ARG A 44 7.19 4.75 19.47
CA ARG A 44 6.15 5.73 19.08
C ARG A 44 6.68 6.76 18.10
N GLU A 45 7.90 7.25 18.31
CA GLU A 45 8.55 8.17 17.38
C GLU A 45 8.81 7.52 16.02
N GLU A 46 9.29 6.28 15.99
CA GLU A 46 9.46 5.52 14.75
C GLU A 46 8.15 5.37 13.99
N ILE A 47 7.08 4.96 14.68
CA ILE A 47 5.74 4.84 14.09
C ILE A 47 5.30 6.18 13.49
N ASN A 48 5.56 7.31 14.18
CA ASN A 48 5.21 8.63 13.68
C ASN A 48 6.06 9.04 12.45
N ARG A 49 7.35 8.69 12.41
CA ARG A 49 8.21 8.89 11.24
C ARG A 49 7.66 8.12 10.04
N TRP A 50 7.37 6.83 10.21
CA TRP A 50 6.80 5.98 9.15
C TRP A 50 5.46 6.51 8.64
N LYS A 51 4.53 6.88 9.53
CA LYS A 51 3.26 7.50 9.16
C LYS A 51 3.43 8.78 8.35
N THR A 52 4.44 9.59 8.68
CA THR A 52 4.73 10.84 7.97
C THR A 52 5.27 10.57 6.57
N ILE A 53 6.22 9.63 6.45
CA ILE A 53 6.78 9.19 5.16
C ILE A 53 5.67 8.62 4.28
N GLU A 54 4.80 7.77 4.84
CA GLU A 54 3.67 7.19 4.12
C GLU A 54 2.73 8.27 3.58
N LYS A 55 2.32 9.24 4.43
CA LYS A 55 1.48 10.38 4.01
C LYS A 55 2.12 11.21 2.90
N GLN A 56 3.41 11.51 3.01
CA GLN A 56 4.14 12.26 1.98
C GLN A 56 4.21 11.48 0.66
N SER A 57 4.49 10.17 0.73
CA SER A 57 4.52 9.29 -0.44
C SER A 57 3.14 9.18 -1.12
N ALA A 58 2.06 9.14 -0.34
CA ALA A 58 0.69 9.11 -0.86
C ALA A 58 0.33 10.44 -1.55
N LYS A 59 0.74 11.57 -0.96
CA LYS A 59 0.53 12.90 -1.56
C LYS A 59 1.30 13.05 -2.88
N LYS A 60 2.55 12.56 -2.94
CA LYS A 60 3.34 12.52 -4.17
C LYS A 60 2.66 11.67 -5.23
N ARG A 61 2.31 10.42 -4.89
CA ARG A 61 1.57 9.51 -5.79
C ARG A 61 0.29 10.14 -6.34
N LYS A 62 -0.50 10.84 -5.50
CA LYS A 62 -1.71 11.54 -5.94
C LYS A 62 -1.40 12.64 -6.96
N LYS A 63 -0.33 13.41 -6.76
CA LYS A 63 0.11 14.43 -7.73
C LYS A 63 0.55 13.80 -9.05
N ASP A 64 1.30 12.70 -8.99
CA ASP A 64 1.79 12.00 -10.18
C ASP A 64 0.60 11.44 -11.00
N VAL A 65 -0.39 10.83 -10.33
CA VAL A 65 -1.65 10.39 -10.96
C VAL A 65 -2.35 11.53 -11.67
N GLN A 66 -2.52 12.68 -11.00
CA GLN A 66 -3.18 13.86 -11.58
C GLN A 66 -2.40 14.43 -12.77
N SER A 67 -1.07 14.39 -12.73
CA SER A 67 -0.22 14.87 -13.82
C SER A 67 -0.38 13.99 -15.07
N VAL A 68 -0.33 12.67 -14.90
CA VAL A 68 -0.52 11.71 -15.99
C VAL A 68 -1.94 11.76 -16.52
N GLU A 69 -2.95 11.86 -15.65
CA GLU A 69 -4.35 12.01 -16.03
C GLU A 69 -4.58 13.24 -16.92
N LYS A 70 -4.03 14.39 -16.54
CA LYS A 70 -4.08 15.60 -17.36
C LYS A 70 -3.43 15.39 -18.71
N ARG A 71 -2.22 14.80 -18.75
CA ARG A 71 -1.49 14.52 -19.99
C ARG A 71 -2.29 13.61 -20.91
N PHE A 72 -2.82 12.51 -20.39
CA PHE A 72 -3.58 11.54 -21.17
C PHE A 72 -4.90 12.12 -21.70
N ASN A 73 -5.61 12.92 -20.90
CA ASN A 73 -6.82 13.60 -21.35
C ASN A 73 -6.55 14.69 -22.42
N VAL A 74 -5.33 15.26 -22.43
CA VAL A 74 -4.91 16.20 -23.47
C VAL A 74 -4.58 15.48 -24.77
N ILE A 75 -3.79 14.41 -24.71
CA ILE A 75 -3.26 13.71 -25.91
C ILE A 75 -4.30 12.78 -26.54
N TYR A 76 -5.03 12.01 -25.73
CA TYR A 76 -5.89 10.93 -26.21
C TYR A 76 -7.38 11.28 -26.13
N LYS A 77 -7.90 11.96 -27.16
CA LYS A 77 -9.29 12.45 -27.18
C LYS A 77 -10.35 11.36 -27.34
N ASN A 78 -9.97 10.22 -27.91
CA ASN A 78 -10.85 9.08 -28.19
C ASN A 78 -10.84 8.05 -27.05
N LEU A 79 -10.00 8.26 -26.03
CA LEU A 79 -9.86 7.38 -24.88
C LEU A 79 -10.34 8.05 -23.59
N VAL A 80 -10.83 7.22 -22.68
CA VAL A 80 -11.15 7.59 -21.29
C VAL A 80 -10.35 6.66 -20.40
N PHE A 81 -9.71 7.20 -19.38
CA PHE A 81 -8.86 6.41 -18.48
C PHE A 81 -9.55 6.25 -17.13
N HIS A 82 -9.70 5.00 -16.70
CA HIS A 82 -10.09 4.71 -15.34
C HIS A 82 -8.91 4.98 -14.40
N LYS A 83 -9.19 5.43 -13.16
CA LYS A 83 -8.15 5.76 -12.18
C LYS A 83 -7.17 4.61 -11.95
N LYS A 84 -7.68 3.37 -11.89
CA LYS A 84 -6.89 2.13 -11.77
C LYS A 84 -5.87 1.97 -12.92
N ALA A 85 -6.23 2.34 -14.15
CA ALA A 85 -5.32 2.29 -15.29
C ALA A 85 -4.14 3.26 -15.12
N ILE A 86 -4.40 4.47 -14.66
CA ILE A 86 -3.37 5.49 -14.44
C ILE A 86 -2.44 5.09 -13.28
N GLU A 87 -3.02 4.60 -12.19
CA GLU A 87 -2.25 4.08 -11.06
C GLU A 87 -1.37 2.89 -11.47
N GLY A 88 -1.91 1.96 -12.26
CA GLY A 88 -1.15 0.82 -12.76
C GLY A 88 -0.04 1.21 -13.74
N TYR A 89 -0.30 2.19 -14.63
CA TYR A 89 0.72 2.74 -15.54
C TYR A 89 1.91 3.35 -14.77
N LEU A 90 1.65 4.09 -13.68
CA LEU A 90 2.70 4.69 -12.87
C LEU A 90 3.60 3.67 -12.14
N LEU A 91 3.10 2.44 -11.94
CA LEU A 91 3.86 1.36 -11.33
C LEU A 91 4.77 0.62 -12.33
N LEU A 92 4.61 0.88 -13.63
CA LEU A 92 5.45 0.30 -14.66
C LEU A 92 6.83 0.95 -14.70
N THR A 93 7.84 0.19 -15.13
CA THR A 93 9.16 0.75 -15.48
C THR A 93 9.04 1.66 -16.72
N GLN A 94 10.00 2.56 -16.92
CA GLN A 94 9.97 3.49 -18.04
C GLN A 94 9.82 2.80 -19.41
N ASP A 95 10.55 1.70 -19.65
CA ASP A 95 10.42 0.92 -20.89
C ASP A 95 9.02 0.34 -21.10
N LEU A 96 8.39 -0.13 -20.03
CA LEU A 96 7.03 -0.67 -20.08
C LEU A 96 6.00 0.45 -20.25
N GLN A 97 6.23 1.62 -19.67
CA GLN A 97 5.40 2.81 -19.88
C GLN A 97 5.43 3.23 -21.35
N LEU A 98 6.61 3.28 -21.97
CA LEU A 98 6.73 3.63 -23.40
C LEU A 98 5.96 2.64 -24.30
N LYS A 99 6.10 1.34 -24.05
CA LYS A 99 5.36 0.30 -24.80
C LYS A 99 3.86 0.37 -24.56
N ALA A 100 3.44 0.66 -23.33
CA ALA A 100 2.03 0.87 -23.03
C ALA A 100 1.50 2.10 -23.77
N GLU A 101 2.27 3.19 -23.80
CA GLU A 101 1.91 4.45 -24.46
C GLU A 101 1.79 4.30 -25.98
N GLU A 102 2.67 3.52 -26.60
CA GLU A 102 2.58 3.13 -28.02
C GLU A 102 1.24 2.44 -28.34
N ILE A 103 0.82 1.47 -27.50
CA ILE A 103 -0.46 0.78 -27.68
C ILE A 103 -1.65 1.71 -27.40
N ILE A 104 -1.55 2.56 -26.39
CA ILE A 104 -2.58 3.57 -26.09
C ILE A 104 -2.75 4.52 -27.28
N HIS A 105 -1.65 4.96 -27.88
CA HIS A 105 -1.68 5.83 -29.05
C HIS A 105 -2.33 5.14 -30.26
N ARG A 106 -1.93 3.89 -30.55
CA ARG A 106 -2.57 3.08 -31.60
C ARG A 106 -4.06 2.91 -31.35
N LEU A 107 -4.47 2.57 -30.13
CA LEU A 107 -5.89 2.48 -29.76
C LEU A 107 -6.61 3.81 -29.94
N ASN A 108 -5.97 4.95 -29.65
CA ASN A 108 -6.60 6.25 -29.83
C ASN A 108 -6.83 6.60 -31.32
N GLU A 109 -5.95 6.15 -32.21
CA GLU A 109 -6.06 6.37 -33.67
C GLU A 109 -7.01 5.37 -34.33
N ASP A 110 -6.75 4.07 -34.16
CA ASP A 110 -7.50 2.98 -34.76
C ASP A 110 -7.46 1.73 -33.87
N ASP A 111 -8.62 1.30 -33.39
CA ASP A 111 -8.74 0.13 -32.52
C ASP A 111 -8.50 -1.19 -33.24
N SER A 112 -8.69 -1.24 -34.56
CA SER A 112 -8.46 -2.44 -35.38
C SER A 112 -6.97 -2.75 -35.57
N SER A 113 -6.11 -1.75 -35.38
CA SER A 113 -4.65 -1.90 -35.49
C SER A 113 -4.02 -2.68 -34.33
N VAL A 114 -4.78 -2.96 -33.26
CA VAL A 114 -4.27 -3.57 -32.04
C VAL A 114 -4.72 -5.02 -31.90
N SER A 115 -3.75 -5.92 -31.77
CA SER A 115 -4.02 -7.35 -31.60
C SER A 115 -4.60 -7.66 -30.23
N ILE A 116 -5.86 -8.07 -30.21
CA ILE A 116 -6.56 -8.52 -29.00
C ILE A 116 -6.12 -9.95 -28.67
N LYS A 117 -5.63 -10.16 -27.44
CA LYS A 117 -5.25 -11.49 -26.96
C LYS A 117 -6.47 -12.34 -26.65
N ARG A 118 -7.41 -11.78 -25.88
CA ARG A 118 -8.65 -12.45 -25.47
C ARG A 118 -9.70 -11.44 -25.05
N LYS A 119 -10.95 -11.90 -25.09
CA LYS A 119 -12.11 -11.19 -24.57
C LYS A 119 -12.44 -11.75 -23.19
N LEU A 120 -12.52 -10.87 -22.19
CA LEU A 120 -12.95 -11.17 -20.83
C LEU A 120 -14.44 -10.89 -20.72
N PHE A 121 -15.18 -11.87 -20.19
CA PHE A 121 -16.59 -11.76 -19.89
C PHE A 121 -16.77 -11.72 -18.38
N THR A 122 -17.46 -10.72 -17.86
CA THR A 122 -17.84 -10.69 -16.44
C THR A 122 -18.96 -11.69 -16.18
N LYS A 123 -19.08 -12.21 -14.95
CA LYS A 123 -20.10 -13.21 -14.56
C LYS A 123 -21.54 -12.78 -14.85
N LYS A 124 -21.81 -11.47 -14.95
CA LYS A 124 -23.12 -10.90 -15.31
C LYS A 124 -23.32 -10.66 -16.81
N GLY A 125 -22.37 -11.06 -17.66
CA GLY A 125 -22.49 -11.04 -19.13
C GLY A 125 -22.53 -9.66 -19.81
N LYS A 126 -22.48 -8.56 -19.06
CA LYS A 126 -22.71 -7.20 -19.58
C LYS A 126 -21.46 -6.44 -20.03
N LEU A 127 -20.27 -6.80 -19.54
CA LEU A 127 -19.03 -6.07 -19.84
C LEU A 127 -18.12 -6.86 -20.77
N ASN A 128 -17.99 -6.38 -22.01
CA ASN A 128 -17.04 -6.86 -23.00
C ASN A 128 -15.70 -6.14 -22.83
N ILE A 129 -14.79 -6.71 -22.04
CA ILE A 129 -13.45 -6.15 -21.84
C ILE A 129 -12.45 -6.96 -22.67
N PHE A 130 -11.51 -6.26 -23.30
CA PHE A 130 -10.50 -6.84 -24.16
C PHE A 130 -9.14 -6.74 -23.48
N GLU A 131 -8.39 -7.85 -23.47
CA GLU A 131 -7.00 -7.89 -23.01
C GLU A 131 -6.06 -7.75 -24.21
N VAL A 132 -5.14 -6.80 -24.11
CA VAL A 132 -4.07 -6.55 -25.08
C VAL A 132 -2.72 -6.77 -24.41
N ILE A 133 -1.81 -7.39 -25.15
CA ILE A 133 -0.41 -7.53 -24.75
C ILE A 133 0.40 -6.41 -25.41
N PHE A 134 1.05 -5.55 -24.62
CA PHE A 134 1.98 -4.55 -25.14
C PHE A 134 3.45 -4.94 -24.95
N SER A 135 3.74 -5.98 -24.16
CA SER A 135 5.07 -6.57 -24.01
C SER A 135 4.96 -7.97 -23.40
N TYR A 136 6.08 -8.71 -23.31
CA TYR A 136 6.08 -10.05 -22.70
C TYR A 136 5.35 -10.09 -21.34
N SER A 137 5.69 -9.14 -20.47
CA SER A 137 5.08 -9.00 -19.15
C SER A 137 3.91 -8.00 -19.10
N GLY A 138 3.74 -7.10 -20.07
CA GLY A 138 2.75 -6.01 -20.01
C GLY A 138 1.35 -6.38 -20.50
N ARG A 139 0.31 -5.93 -19.78
CA ARG A 139 -1.11 -6.15 -20.12
C ARG A 139 -1.91 -4.86 -20.00
N LEU A 140 -2.77 -4.61 -20.98
CA LEU A 140 -3.70 -3.49 -21.01
C LEU A 140 -5.12 -4.03 -21.20
N TYR A 141 -6.06 -3.47 -20.44
CA TYR A 141 -7.47 -3.85 -20.46
C TYR A 141 -8.31 -2.66 -20.89
N PHE A 142 -9.14 -2.83 -21.92
CA PHE A 142 -10.04 -1.79 -22.38
C PHE A 142 -11.42 -2.32 -22.73
N LYS A 143 -12.42 -1.44 -22.74
CA LYS A 143 -13.77 -1.74 -23.26
C LYS A 143 -14.19 -0.65 -24.24
N LYS A 144 -15.05 -1.03 -25.18
CA LYS A 144 -15.71 -0.08 -26.09
C LYS A 144 -16.93 0.50 -25.36
N ARG A 145 -17.12 1.82 -25.42
CA ARG A 145 -18.37 2.48 -24.99
C ARG A 145 -19.25 2.76 -26.20
N ASP A 146 -20.53 2.99 -25.96
CA ASP A 146 -21.53 3.26 -27.00
C ASP A 146 -21.25 4.57 -27.77
N SER A 147 -20.47 5.49 -27.18
CA SER A 147 -20.18 6.83 -27.70
C SER A 147 -18.94 6.91 -28.62
N LYS A 148 -18.54 5.81 -29.28
CA LYS A 148 -17.28 5.66 -30.06
C LYS A 148 -15.99 5.86 -29.26
N LYS A 149 -16.06 6.27 -27.99
CA LYS A 149 -14.90 6.35 -27.10
C LYS A 149 -14.60 5.00 -26.48
N MET A 150 -13.32 4.69 -26.33
CA MET A 150 -12.88 3.51 -25.59
C MET A 150 -12.48 3.89 -24.18
N GLU A 151 -12.67 2.97 -23.25
CA GLU A 151 -12.28 3.16 -21.86
C GLU A 151 -11.16 2.18 -21.51
N ILE A 152 -10.01 2.72 -21.12
CA ILE A 152 -8.89 1.95 -20.59
C ILE A 152 -9.17 1.71 -19.09
N VAL A 153 -9.36 0.46 -18.72
CA VAL A 153 -9.84 0.05 -17.40
C VAL A 153 -8.68 -0.21 -16.44
N ALA A 154 -7.67 -0.95 -16.91
CA ALA A 154 -6.49 -1.29 -16.15
C ALA A 154 -5.26 -1.43 -17.05
N ILE A 155 -4.10 -1.07 -16.53
CA ILE A 155 -2.79 -1.26 -17.17
C ILE A 155 -1.90 -1.89 -16.11
N GLY A 156 -1.20 -2.97 -16.46
CA GLY A 156 -0.40 -3.69 -15.49
C GLY A 156 0.58 -4.64 -16.14
N THR A 157 1.03 -5.59 -15.33
CA THR A 157 1.93 -6.65 -15.75
C THR A 157 1.31 -8.03 -15.52
N LYS A 158 1.99 -9.09 -15.95
CA LYS A 158 1.62 -10.47 -15.66
C LYS A 158 1.45 -10.71 -14.16
N ASN A 159 2.22 -10.02 -13.32
CA ASN A 159 2.16 -10.17 -11.86
C ASN A 159 0.92 -9.50 -11.25
N THR A 160 0.33 -8.51 -11.92
CA THR A 160 -0.89 -7.83 -11.46
C THR A 160 -2.15 -8.38 -12.13
N GLN A 161 -2.01 -9.36 -13.03
CA GLN A 161 -3.09 -9.87 -13.87
C GLN A 161 -4.30 -10.34 -13.06
N GLU A 162 -4.09 -11.14 -12.02
CA GLU A 162 -5.21 -11.63 -11.19
C GLU A 162 -5.93 -10.48 -10.49
N GLN A 163 -5.18 -9.54 -9.91
CA GLN A 163 -5.75 -8.37 -9.24
C GLN A 163 -6.53 -7.48 -10.20
N ASP A 164 -6.02 -7.29 -11.43
CA ASP A 164 -6.66 -6.48 -12.46
C ASP A 164 -7.95 -7.15 -12.97
N ILE A 165 -7.96 -8.48 -13.12
CA ILE A 165 -9.16 -9.25 -13.48
C ILE A 165 -10.20 -9.19 -12.35
N THR A 166 -9.79 -9.41 -11.10
CA THR A 166 -10.71 -9.30 -9.95
C THR A 166 -11.31 -7.90 -9.84
N PHE A 167 -10.50 -6.86 -10.08
CA PHE A 167 -11.00 -5.49 -10.13
C PHE A 167 -12.04 -5.30 -11.23
N ILE A 168 -11.77 -5.81 -12.44
CA ILE A 168 -12.68 -5.79 -13.58
C ILE A 168 -14.00 -6.52 -13.27
N GLU A 169 -13.95 -7.69 -12.64
CA GLU A 169 -15.16 -8.44 -12.25
C GLU A 169 -16.03 -7.67 -11.25
N ASN A 170 -15.39 -6.97 -10.31
CA ASN A 170 -16.08 -6.17 -9.29
C ASN A 170 -16.67 -4.84 -9.81
N MET A 171 -16.28 -4.39 -11.00
CA MET A 171 -16.91 -3.22 -11.64
C MET A 171 -18.29 -3.50 -12.24
N SER A 172 -18.75 -4.78 -12.25
CA SER A 172 -19.96 -5.25 -12.95
C SER A 172 -21.25 -5.30 -12.11
#